data_AF-A0A151DZ60-F1
#
_entry.id   AF-A0A151DZ60-F1
#
_cell.length_a   1.000
_cell.length_b   1.000
_cell.length_c   1.000
_cell.angle_alpha   90.00
_cell.angle_beta   90.00
_cell.angle_gamma   90.00
#
_symmetry.space_group_name_H-M   'P 1'
#
loop_
_entity.id
_entity.type
_entity.pdbx_description
1 polymer ?
#
loop_
_entity_poly.entity_id
_entity_poly.type
_entity_poly.pdbx_seq_one_letter_code
_entity_poly.pdbx_strand_id
1 'polypeptide(L)' 'MIQIETHLVKKIARENIVCINCNKDITKGKVYHHEQGVKEHLHSLLARNFCSDKYGEKKLLIGKNL' A
#
# COMPACT_ATOMS: atom_id res chain seq x y z
N MET A 1 -3.20 4.05 -21.94
CA MET A 1 -2.59 4.36 -20.65
C MET A 1 -3.42 3.63 -19.63
N ILE A 2 -2.83 2.75 -18.84
CA ILE A 2 -3.59 2.02 -17.82
C ILE A 2 -3.46 2.82 -16.53
N GLN A 3 -4.58 3.32 -16.04
CA GLN A 3 -4.64 4.01 -14.76
C GLN A 3 -4.91 2.97 -13.68
N ILE A 4 -4.01 2.89 -12.70
CA ILE A 4 -4.23 2.09 -11.51
C ILE A 4 -4.75 3.01 -10.42
N GLU A 5 -5.87 2.60 -9.86
CA GLU A 5 -6.43 3.17 -8.65
C GLU A 5 -6.08 2.27 -7.48
N THR A 6 -5.69 2.89 -6.36
CA THR A 6 -5.37 2.23 -5.10
C THR A 6 -6.07 2.93 -3.97
N HIS A 7 -6.40 2.21 -2.91
CA HIS A 7 -6.89 2.79 -1.65
C HIS A 7 -6.07 2.27 -0.46
N LEU A 8 -6.20 2.94 0.68
CA LEU A 8 -5.61 2.48 1.93
C LEU A 8 -6.63 1.74 2.80
N VAL A 9 -6.22 0.59 3.33
CA VAL A 9 -7.00 -0.20 4.28
C VAL A 9 -6.26 -0.27 5.60
N LYS A 10 -6.96 0.01 6.71
CA LYS A 10 -6.39 -0.17 8.05
C LYS A 10 -6.30 -1.67 8.37
N LYS A 11 -5.12 -2.11 8.81
CA LYS A 11 -4.85 -3.49 9.23
C LYS A 11 -4.08 -3.51 10.55
N ILE A 12 -4.10 -4.65 11.22
CA ILE A 12 -3.26 -4.91 12.41
C ILE A 12 -2.06 -5.75 11.96
N ALA A 13 -0.86 -5.31 12.33
CA ALA A 13 0.37 -6.00 12.01
C ALA A 13 0.44 -7.36 12.72
N ARG A 14 0.48 -8.46 11.96
CA ARG A 14 0.60 -9.83 12.50
C ARG A 14 2.04 -10.18 12.87
N GLU A 15 2.99 -9.46 12.29
CA GLU A 15 4.43 -9.52 12.49
C GLU A 15 5.00 -8.10 12.43
N ASN A 16 6.30 -7.93 12.68
CA ASN A 16 6.94 -6.63 12.48
C ASN A 16 7.06 -6.36 10.97
N ILE A 17 6.56 -5.21 10.53
CA ILE A 17 6.61 -4.79 9.12
C ILE A 17 7.28 -3.42 9.01
N VAL A 18 7.90 -3.15 7.86
CA VAL A 18 8.58 -1.87 7.61
C VAL A 18 7.66 -0.92 6.85
N CYS A 19 7.55 0.32 7.30
CA CYS A 19 6.87 1.38 6.57
C CYS A 19 7.68 1.77 5.32
N ILE A 20 7.08 1.66 4.13
CA ILE A 20 7.77 1.98 2.86
C ILE A 20 8.13 3.46 2.74
N ASN A 21 7.37 4.36 3.37
CA ASN A 21 7.62 5.79 3.27
C ASN A 21 8.78 6.28 4.15
N CYS A 22 8.89 5.78 5.39
CA CYS A 22 9.84 6.30 6.37
C CYS A 22 10.86 5.27 6.90
N ASN A 23 10.81 4.03 6.41
CA ASN A 23 11.65 2.90 6.81
C ASN A 23 11.63 2.58 8.32
N LYS A 24 10.64 3.08 9.06
CA LYS A 24 10.44 2.74 10.47
C LYS A 24 9.70 1.42 10.61
N ASP A 25 10.06 0.69 11.66
CA ASP A 25 9.35 -0.52 12.05
C ASP A 25 7.95 -0.20 12.60
N ILE A 26 6.99 -0.99 12.14
CA ILE A 26 5.65 -1.09 12.69
C ILE A 26 5.60 -2.41 13.44
N THR A 27 5.55 -2.31 14.77
CA THR A 27 5.56 -3.48 15.65
C THR A 27 4.30 -4.31 15.53
N LYS A 28 4.45 -5.63 15.72
CA LYS A 28 3.32 -6.57 15.82
C LYS A 28 2.24 -6.04 16.78
N GLY A 29 0.99 -6.14 16.37
CA GLY A 29 -0.17 -5.67 17.12
C GLY A 29 -0.50 -4.17 16.92
N LYS A 30 0.35 -3.40 16.23
CA LYS A 30 0.04 -2.00 15.87
C LYS A 30 -0.80 -1.92 14.61
N VAL A 31 -1.57 -0.83 14.53
CA VAL A 31 -2.33 -0.48 13.33
C VAL A 31 -1.39 0.07 12.26
N TYR A 32 -1.62 -0.31 11.01
CA TYR A 32 -0.95 0.24 9.84
C TYR A 32 -1.94 0.40 8.68
N HIS A 33 -1.50 1.11 7.66
CA HIS A 33 -2.26 1.35 6.43
C HIS A 33 -1.64 0.52 5.31
N HIS A 34 -2.44 -0.36 4.73
CA HIS A 34 -2.07 -1.21 3.62
C HIS A 34 -2.67 -0.65 2.34
N GLU A 35 -1.83 -0.32 1.38
CA GLU A 35 -2.29 0.10 0.06
C GLU A 35 -2.52 -1.13 -0.81
N GLN A 36 -3.69 -1.16 -1.43
CA GLN A 36 -4.08 -2.23 -2.36
C GLN A 36 -4.70 -1.62 -3.61
N GLY A 37 -4.49 -2.26 -4.76
CA GLY A 37 -5.19 -1.89 -6.00
C GLY A 37 -6.70 -2.01 -5.84
N VAL A 38 -7.47 -1.22 -6.57
CA VAL A 38 -8.95 -1.31 -6.55
C VAL A 38 -9.44 -2.46 -7.45
N LYS A 39 -8.71 -2.78 -8.52
CA LYS A 39 -9.05 -3.87 -9.44
C LYS A 39 -8.34 -5.17 -9.04
N GLU A 40 -9.03 -6.30 -9.16
CA GLU A 40 -8.59 -7.60 -8.64
C GLU A 40 -7.20 -8.05 -9.12
N HIS A 41 -6.87 -7.79 -10.39
CA HIS A 41 -5.56 -8.15 -10.95
C HIS A 41 -4.37 -7.35 -10.37
N LEU A 42 -4.63 -6.29 -9.59
CA LEU A 42 -3.60 -5.38 -9.07
C LEU A 42 -3.43 -5.47 -7.56
N HIS A 43 -4.27 -6.23 -6.86
CA HIS A 43 -4.17 -6.41 -5.40
C HIS A 43 -2.79 -6.91 -4.96
N SER A 44 -2.14 -7.76 -5.77
CA SER A 44 -0.85 -8.37 -5.42
C SER A 44 0.37 -7.55 -5.84
N LEU A 45 0.24 -6.62 -6.78
CA LEU A 45 1.39 -5.91 -7.39
C LEU A 45 1.79 -4.63 -6.65
N LEU A 46 0.93 -4.09 -5.79
CA LEU A 46 1.12 -2.80 -5.13
C LEU A 46 0.97 -2.87 -3.60
N ALA A 47 1.24 -4.03 -3.01
CA ALA A 47 1.12 -4.27 -1.58
C ALA A 47 2.14 -3.45 -0.76
N ARG A 48 1.80 -2.18 -0.46
CA ARG A 48 2.65 -1.25 0.29
C ARG A 48 2.11 -1.03 1.70
N ASN A 49 3.00 -0.99 2.69
CA ASN A 49 2.65 -0.80 4.09
C ASN A 49 3.13 0.56 4.60
N PHE A 50 2.25 1.27 5.29
CA PHE A 50 2.49 2.62 5.80
C PHE A 50 2.11 2.74 7.28
N CYS A 51 2.91 3.47 8.04
CA CYS A 51 2.62 3.73 9.46
C CYS A 51 1.58 4.84 9.70
N SER A 52 1.11 5.52 8.64
CA SER A 52 0.12 6.61 8.70
C SER A 52 -0.69 6.67 7.40
N ASP A 53 -1.95 7.08 7.51
CA ASP A 53 -2.87 7.44 6.42
C ASP A 53 -2.40 8.62 5.56
N LYS A 54 -1.44 9.41 6.04
CA LYS A 54 -0.83 10.51 5.26
C LYS A 54 0.01 10.00 4.09
N TYR A 55 0.25 8.70 3.99
CA TYR A 55 1.06 8.08 2.95
C TYR A 55 0.21 7.09 2.13
N GLY A 56 0.27 7.20 0.80
CA GLY A 56 -0.45 6.32 -0.12
C GLY A 56 -1.53 7.06 -0.92
N GLU A 57 -2.55 6.32 -1.37
CA GLU A 57 -3.68 6.73 -2.22
C GLU A 57 -3.26 7.57 -3.43
N LYS A 58 -2.62 6.92 -4.41
CA LYS A 58 -2.23 7.58 -5.65
C LYS A 58 -2.87 6.92 -6.85
N LYS A 59 -3.41 7.74 -7.75
CA LYS A 59 -3.66 7.32 -9.14
C LYS A 59 -2.30 7.15 -9.81
N LEU A 60 -1.88 5.91 -10.00
CA LEU A 60 -0.62 5.60 -10.68
C LEU A 60 -0.89 5.44 -12.18
N LEU A 61 -0.17 6.22 -12.99
CA LEU A 61 -0.15 6.02 -14.44
C LEU A 61 0.88 4.93 -14.74
N ILE A 62 0.45 3.76 -15.19
CA ILE A 62 1.38 2.82 -15.82
C ILE A 62 1.48 3.19 -17.29
N GLY A 63 2.72 3.48 -17.72
CA GLY A 63 3.05 3.78 -19.10
C GLY A 63 2.52 2.72 -20.05
N LYS A 64 2.00 3.15 -21.21
CA LYS A 64 1.82 2.22 -22.34
C LYS A 64 3.22 1.70 -22.68
N ASN A 65 3.47 0.41 -22.49
CA ASN A 65 4.30 -0.47 -23.32
C ASN A 65 4.51 -1.80 -22.59
N LEU A 66 3.64 -2.76 -22.88
CA LEU A 66 4.02 -4.16 -23.05
C LEU A 66 3.52 -4.57 -24.43
#